data_AF-A0A832AUR1-F1
#
_entry.id   AF-A0A832AUR1-F1
#
_cell.length_a   1.000
_cell.length_b   1.000
_cell.length_c   1.000
_cell.angle_alpha   90.00
_cell.angle_beta   90.00
_cell.angle_gamma   90.00
#
_symmetry.space_group_name_H-M   'P 1'
#
loop_
_entity.id
_entity.type
_entity.pdbx_description
1 polymer ?
#
loop_
_entity_poly.entity_id
_entity_poly.type
_entity_poly.pdbx_seq_one_letter_code
_entity_poly.pdbx_strand_id
1 'polypeptide(L)'
;MNAMLKLFSIRGGIHPEGRKQRTASLPIEKAPLPPMLYLPMRQHVGVPSEPVVTAGDHVKAGQLVGICSKDISAMMHAPTSGEVVDIGPHVAPHPSGLPGLTLSIRPDGKEECVPLLPPLDPFLSEAESIAERIAAAGIVGMGGAVFPAAEKLELRSIYDLHTLVINGAECEPYLTTDDRLMRERAEAIIDGARIIRHTLGVKTIIIAIEANKPEALAAMAAAARDFLNLEIRPVAVRYPMGSEKHLVQALTGLETPAGQLPVALGVLVHNVATAHAVHEVVRFGKPLTSRIITVSGGAIRHPANLEVLIGTPIRHLVEICGG
;
A
#
# COMPACT_ATOMS: atom_id res chain seq x y z
N MET A 1 29.46 16.61 1.30
CA MET A 1 28.61 17.70 0.76
C MET A 1 27.61 17.07 -0.20
N ASN A 2 26.44 16.67 0.28
CA ASN A 2 25.36 16.26 -0.62
C ASN A 2 24.89 17.53 -1.33
N ALA A 3 25.07 17.59 -2.65
CA ALA A 3 24.32 18.53 -3.45
C ALA A 3 22.85 18.23 -3.15
N MET A 4 22.18 19.11 -2.39
CA MET A 4 20.73 19.15 -2.37
C MET A 4 20.32 19.25 -3.82
N LEU A 5 19.91 18.13 -4.43
CA LEU A 5 19.32 18.15 -5.75
C LEU A 5 18.25 19.24 -5.70
N LYS A 6 18.20 20.11 -6.69
CA LYS A 6 17.20 21.18 -6.75
C LYS A 6 15.83 20.53 -6.95
N LEU A 7 14.80 20.94 -6.20
CA LEU A 7 13.43 20.56 -6.55
C LEU A 7 13.01 21.36 -7.79
N PHE A 8 12.33 20.70 -8.72
CA PHE A 8 11.88 21.32 -9.95
C PHE A 8 10.42 21.75 -9.81
N SER A 9 10.13 22.95 -10.30
CA SER A 9 8.77 23.48 -10.30
C SER A 9 7.92 22.74 -11.33
N ILE A 10 6.78 22.21 -10.91
CA ILE A 10 5.76 21.64 -11.79
C ILE A 10 4.72 22.69 -12.19
N ARG A 11 4.22 22.61 -13.43
CA ARG A 11 3.15 23.51 -13.92
C ARG A 11 1.78 22.97 -13.49
N GLY A 12 0.89 23.86 -13.04
CA GLY A 12 -0.48 23.50 -12.66
C GLY A 12 -0.59 22.74 -11.34
N GLY A 13 -1.82 22.49 -10.87
CA GLY A 13 -2.11 21.96 -9.54
C GLY A 13 -2.69 23.04 -8.60
N ILE A 14 -3.42 22.59 -7.58
CA ILE A 14 -4.23 23.43 -6.67
C ILE A 14 -3.82 23.22 -5.20
N HIS A 15 -4.32 24.09 -4.32
CA HIS A 15 -4.11 24.03 -2.87
C HIS A 15 -5.46 23.85 -2.17
N PRO A 16 -6.03 22.62 -2.18
CA PRO A 16 -7.31 22.38 -1.52
C PRO A 16 -7.17 22.53 0.00
N GLU A 17 -8.27 22.85 0.68
CA GLU A 17 -8.30 22.75 2.14
C GLU A 17 -7.99 21.31 2.58
N GLY A 18 -6.92 21.12 3.34
CA GLY A 18 -6.46 19.77 3.69
C GLY A 18 -7.43 18.98 4.58
N ARG A 19 -8.16 19.64 5.49
CA ARG A 19 -9.12 18.99 6.43
C ARG A 19 -8.55 17.80 7.24
N LYS A 20 -7.24 17.81 7.49
CA LYS A 20 -6.50 16.75 8.19
C LYS A 20 -6.50 16.92 9.72
N GLN A 21 -6.93 18.08 10.24
CA GLN A 21 -6.79 18.44 11.66
C GLN A 21 -7.51 17.48 12.62
N ARG A 22 -8.57 16.81 12.14
CA ARG A 22 -9.37 15.90 12.95
C ARG A 22 -8.73 14.53 13.17
N THR A 23 -7.74 14.15 12.35
CA THR A 23 -7.14 12.80 12.36
C THR A 23 -5.62 12.80 12.39
N ALA A 24 -4.95 13.88 12.02
CA ALA A 24 -3.49 13.92 11.91
C ALA A 24 -2.77 13.61 13.24
N SER A 25 -3.34 14.01 14.39
CA SER A 25 -2.76 13.72 15.71
C SER A 25 -3.19 12.37 16.30
N LEU A 26 -4.17 11.69 15.70
CA LEU A 26 -4.71 10.43 16.23
C LEU A 26 -3.89 9.22 15.77
N PRO A 27 -3.57 8.27 16.67
CA PRO A 27 -2.80 7.08 16.35
C PRO A 27 -3.53 6.14 15.39
N ILE A 28 -2.77 5.19 14.84
CA ILE A 28 -3.35 4.04 14.15
C ILE A 28 -3.91 3.08 15.19
N GLU A 29 -5.21 2.79 15.11
CA GLU A 29 -5.91 1.86 16.00
C GLU A 29 -6.44 0.66 15.21
N LYS A 30 -6.56 -0.51 15.83
CA LYS A 30 -7.21 -1.65 15.16
C LYS A 30 -8.71 -1.41 15.08
N ALA A 31 -9.28 -1.59 13.89
CA ALA A 31 -10.74 -1.55 13.73
C ALA A 31 -11.40 -2.75 14.44
N PRO A 32 -12.56 -2.56 15.10
CA PRO A 32 -13.40 -3.66 15.55
C PRO A 32 -13.77 -4.60 14.40
N LEU A 33 -13.77 -5.90 14.67
CA LEU A 33 -14.10 -6.94 13.70
C LEU A 33 -15.54 -6.76 13.18
N PRO A 34 -15.76 -6.71 11.85
CA PRO A 34 -17.11 -6.63 11.30
C PRO A 34 -17.83 -7.98 11.39
N PRO A 35 -19.17 -7.99 11.38
CA PRO A 35 -19.95 -9.23 11.36
C PRO A 35 -19.83 -10.01 10.05
N MET A 36 -19.42 -9.34 8.97
CA MET A 36 -19.19 -9.92 7.64
C MET A 36 -18.05 -9.19 6.94
N LEU A 37 -17.20 -9.96 6.27
CA LEU A 37 -16.20 -9.48 5.33
C LEU A 37 -16.63 -9.86 3.91
N TYR A 38 -16.45 -8.94 2.96
CA TYR A 38 -16.70 -9.15 1.55
C TYR A 38 -15.42 -8.89 0.79
N LEU A 39 -14.80 -9.93 0.25
CA LEU A 39 -13.57 -9.84 -0.51
C LEU A 39 -13.92 -9.92 -2.00
N PRO A 40 -13.97 -8.79 -2.74
CA PRO A 40 -14.12 -8.86 -4.19
C PRO A 40 -12.91 -9.58 -4.75
N MET A 41 -13.11 -10.56 -5.63
CA MET A 41 -12.00 -11.29 -6.25
C MET A 41 -11.17 -10.42 -7.18
N ARG A 42 -11.67 -9.25 -7.58
CA ARG A 42 -10.89 -8.21 -8.26
C ARG A 42 -10.51 -7.12 -7.26
N GLN A 43 -9.35 -7.26 -6.62
CA GLN A 43 -8.77 -6.24 -5.75
C GLN A 43 -7.63 -5.45 -6.40
N HIS A 44 -7.36 -5.67 -7.69
CA HIS A 44 -6.22 -5.09 -8.40
C HIS A 44 -6.63 -4.71 -9.83
N VAL A 45 -5.74 -4.06 -10.58
CA VAL A 45 -6.07 -3.51 -11.92
C VAL A 45 -6.43 -4.57 -12.97
N GLY A 46 -5.87 -5.78 -12.84
CA GLY A 46 -6.11 -6.86 -13.81
C GLY A 46 -7.38 -7.70 -13.56
N VAL A 47 -7.33 -8.98 -13.91
CA VAL A 47 -8.54 -9.84 -13.94
C VAL A 47 -8.81 -10.51 -12.59
N PRO A 48 -10.08 -10.77 -12.21
CA PRO A 48 -10.40 -11.30 -10.88
C PRO A 48 -9.63 -12.59 -10.56
N SER A 49 -9.15 -12.72 -9.33
CA SER A 49 -8.53 -13.94 -8.81
C SER A 49 -9.54 -15.09 -8.77
N GLU A 50 -9.06 -16.32 -8.97
CA GLU A 50 -9.91 -17.51 -8.92
C GLU A 50 -10.02 -18.03 -7.48
N PRO A 51 -11.23 -18.16 -6.90
CA PRO A 51 -11.38 -18.71 -5.56
C PRO A 51 -10.85 -20.15 -5.46
N VAL A 52 -10.14 -20.46 -4.38
CA VAL A 52 -9.65 -21.83 -4.08
C VAL A 52 -10.33 -22.47 -2.86
N VAL A 53 -11.38 -21.83 -2.38
CA VAL A 53 -12.26 -22.30 -1.30
C VAL A 53 -13.70 -22.35 -1.82
N THR A 54 -14.58 -22.99 -1.07
CA THR A 54 -16.00 -23.18 -1.37
C THR A 54 -16.90 -22.69 -0.24
N ALA A 55 -18.17 -22.40 -0.53
CA ALA A 55 -19.13 -22.04 0.51
C ALA A 55 -19.31 -23.21 1.51
N GLY A 56 -19.27 -22.90 2.80
CA GLY A 56 -19.25 -23.85 3.91
C GLY A 56 -17.84 -24.17 4.44
N ASP A 57 -16.77 -23.79 3.74
CA ASP A 57 -15.41 -23.99 4.24
C ASP A 57 -15.12 -23.09 5.44
N HIS A 58 -14.36 -23.63 6.41
CA HIS A 58 -13.75 -22.82 7.47
C HIS A 58 -12.33 -22.44 7.04
N VAL A 59 -12.04 -21.14 7.09
CA VAL A 59 -10.74 -20.57 6.73
C VAL A 59 -10.03 -20.02 7.96
N LYS A 60 -8.70 -20.07 7.95
CA LYS A 60 -7.83 -19.46 8.95
C LYS A 60 -7.29 -18.12 8.47
N ALA A 61 -6.96 -17.22 9.39
CA ALA A 61 -6.30 -15.96 9.09
C ALA A 61 -5.00 -16.20 8.31
N GLY A 62 -4.83 -15.50 7.19
CA GLY A 62 -3.69 -15.66 6.28
C GLY A 62 -3.76 -16.87 5.35
N GLN A 63 -4.82 -17.67 5.37
CA GLN A 63 -5.01 -18.77 4.43
C GLN A 63 -5.24 -18.24 3.00
N LEU A 64 -4.61 -18.86 2.00
CA LEU A 64 -4.86 -18.55 0.59
C LEU A 64 -6.32 -18.89 0.23
N VAL A 65 -7.05 -17.92 -0.31
CA VAL A 65 -8.46 -18.05 -0.71
C VAL A 65 -8.72 -17.69 -2.17
N GLY A 66 -7.76 -17.04 -2.84
CA GLY A 66 -7.83 -16.79 -4.28
C GLY A 66 -6.45 -16.81 -4.93
N ILE A 67 -6.36 -17.37 -6.13
CA ILE A 67 -5.12 -17.48 -6.90
C ILE A 67 -5.11 -16.57 -8.13
N CYS A 68 -3.90 -16.21 -8.57
CA CYS A 68 -3.71 -15.47 -9.82
C CYS A 68 -4.21 -16.30 -11.01
N SER A 69 -4.94 -15.63 -11.90
CA SER A 69 -5.20 -16.16 -13.25
C SER A 69 -3.95 -16.02 -14.15
N LYS A 70 -4.06 -16.37 -15.44
CA LYS A 70 -2.98 -16.23 -16.42
C LYS A 70 -2.60 -14.78 -16.77
N ASP A 71 -3.51 -13.82 -16.55
CA ASP A 71 -3.26 -12.39 -16.78
C ASP A 71 -2.83 -11.69 -15.47
N ILE A 72 -2.50 -10.40 -15.54
CA ILE A 72 -2.16 -9.57 -14.36
C ILE A 72 -3.18 -9.82 -13.24
N SER A 73 -2.70 -10.37 -12.13
CA SER A 73 -3.55 -10.73 -11.00
C SER A 73 -2.75 -10.73 -9.68
N ALA A 74 -3.42 -10.91 -8.56
CA ALA A 74 -2.77 -11.04 -7.25
C ALA A 74 -3.41 -12.17 -6.42
N MET A 75 -2.57 -12.86 -5.66
CA MET A 75 -3.03 -13.83 -4.66
C MET A 75 -3.88 -13.13 -3.60
N MET A 76 -4.87 -13.83 -3.04
CA MET A 76 -5.76 -13.30 -2.01
C MET A 76 -5.78 -14.21 -0.80
N HIS A 77 -5.78 -13.61 0.39
CA HIS A 77 -5.72 -14.33 1.66
C HIS A 77 -6.90 -13.96 2.55
N ALA A 78 -7.36 -14.92 3.35
CA ALA A 78 -8.40 -14.70 4.36
C ALA A 78 -7.89 -13.67 5.39
N PRO A 79 -8.60 -12.55 5.61
CA PRO A 79 -8.15 -11.50 6.53
C PRO A 79 -8.17 -11.93 8.00
N THR A 80 -8.99 -12.93 8.32
CA THR A 80 -9.20 -13.48 9.66
C THR A 80 -9.75 -14.90 9.54
N SER A 81 -9.89 -15.62 10.66
CA SER A 81 -10.57 -16.91 10.70
C SER A 81 -12.09 -16.76 10.63
N GLY A 82 -12.75 -17.73 10.01
CA GLY A 82 -14.20 -17.70 9.88
C GLY A 82 -14.76 -18.70 8.87
N GLU A 83 -16.06 -18.60 8.64
CA GLU A 83 -16.79 -19.44 7.69
C GLU A 83 -16.95 -18.69 6.36
N VAL A 84 -16.66 -19.35 5.25
CA VAL A 84 -17.02 -18.89 3.91
C VAL A 84 -18.52 -19.08 3.72
N VAL A 85 -19.28 -17.99 3.79
CA VAL A 85 -20.75 -18.02 3.71
C VAL A 85 -21.24 -18.13 2.28
N ASP A 86 -20.58 -17.45 1.35
CA ASP A 86 -20.99 -17.38 -0.05
C ASP A 86 -19.81 -17.03 -0.96
N ILE A 87 -19.86 -17.50 -2.21
CA ILE A 87 -18.96 -17.11 -3.30
C ILE A 87 -19.84 -16.78 -4.51
N GLY A 88 -20.07 -15.49 -4.72
CA GLY A 88 -21.12 -15.07 -5.63
C GLY A 88 -21.04 -13.61 -6.06
N PRO A 89 -22.00 -13.17 -6.91
CA PRO A 89 -22.09 -11.79 -7.32
C PRO A 89 -22.47 -10.89 -6.12
N HIS A 90 -21.59 -9.95 -5.79
CA HIS A 90 -21.85 -8.88 -4.84
C HIS A 90 -21.53 -7.54 -5.46
N VAL A 91 -22.16 -6.46 -5.02
CA VAL A 91 -21.90 -5.10 -5.53
C VAL A 91 -20.39 -4.81 -5.42
N ALA A 92 -19.76 -4.55 -6.57
CA ALA A 92 -18.34 -4.25 -6.62
C ALA A 92 -18.05 -2.83 -6.09
N PRO A 93 -16.88 -2.58 -5.48
CA PRO A 93 -16.44 -1.24 -5.07
C PRO A 93 -16.00 -0.40 -6.28
N HIS A 94 -16.88 -0.25 -7.27
CA HIS A 94 -16.66 0.51 -8.51
C HIS A 94 -17.87 1.43 -8.76
N PRO A 95 -17.69 2.65 -9.31
CA PRO A 95 -18.80 3.58 -9.55
C PRO A 95 -19.95 3.04 -10.40
N SER A 96 -19.71 2.00 -11.21
CA SER A 96 -20.78 1.35 -11.99
C SER A 96 -21.79 0.59 -11.13
N GLY A 97 -21.44 0.20 -9.90
CA GLY A 97 -22.29 -0.61 -9.03
C GLY A 97 -22.58 -2.02 -9.55
N LEU A 98 -21.90 -2.45 -10.63
CA LEU A 98 -22.10 -3.78 -11.21
C LEU A 98 -21.64 -4.87 -10.24
N PRO A 99 -22.32 -6.03 -10.21
CA PRO A 99 -21.88 -7.13 -9.39
C PRO A 99 -20.52 -7.67 -9.87
N GLY A 100 -19.67 -8.03 -8.93
CA GLY A 100 -18.42 -8.76 -9.15
C GLY A 100 -18.37 -10.01 -8.28
N LEU A 101 -17.64 -11.02 -8.74
CA LEU A 101 -17.39 -12.23 -7.96
C LEU A 101 -16.72 -11.86 -6.64
N THR A 102 -17.32 -12.28 -5.53
CA THR A 102 -16.95 -11.86 -4.17
C THR A 102 -17.05 -13.05 -3.22
N LEU A 103 -16.01 -13.21 -2.40
CA LEU A 103 -15.97 -14.17 -1.29
C LEU A 103 -16.49 -13.50 -0.03
N SER A 104 -17.54 -14.05 0.57
CA SER A 104 -18.14 -13.55 1.81
C SER A 104 -17.68 -14.41 2.99
N ILE A 105 -17.02 -13.82 3.98
CA ILE A 105 -16.54 -14.52 5.18
C ILE A 105 -17.27 -13.98 6.40
N ARG A 106 -17.84 -14.86 7.22
CA ARG A 106 -18.34 -14.56 8.56
C ARG A 106 -17.22 -14.81 9.56
N PRO A 107 -16.62 -13.77 10.15
CA PRO A 107 -15.55 -13.96 11.12
C PRO A 107 -16.05 -14.70 12.37
N ASP A 108 -15.23 -15.59 12.92
CA ASP A 108 -15.57 -16.35 14.13
C ASP A 108 -14.98 -15.78 15.42
N GLY A 109 -14.15 -14.73 15.31
CA GLY A 109 -13.51 -14.05 16.44
C GLY A 109 -12.41 -14.86 17.12
N LYS A 110 -11.99 -16.01 16.56
CA LYS A 110 -10.96 -16.87 17.15
C LYS A 110 -9.53 -16.47 16.77
N GLU A 111 -9.39 -15.72 15.67
CA GLU A 111 -8.11 -15.31 15.08
C GLU A 111 -7.14 -16.48 14.84
N GLU A 112 -7.66 -17.68 14.55
CA GLU A 112 -6.82 -18.84 14.24
C GLU A 112 -6.05 -18.58 12.94
N CYS A 113 -4.72 -18.63 12.99
CA CYS A 113 -3.86 -18.27 11.87
C CYS A 113 -3.17 -19.51 11.27
N VAL A 114 -2.95 -19.49 9.95
CA VAL A 114 -2.04 -20.44 9.31
C VAL A 114 -0.61 -20.17 9.78
N PRO A 115 0.29 -21.18 9.79
CA PRO A 115 1.71 -20.92 10.01
C PRO A 115 2.23 -19.89 9.00
N LEU A 116 2.82 -18.81 9.50
CA LEU A 116 3.45 -17.79 8.65
C LEU A 116 4.69 -18.38 7.96
N LEU A 117 5.01 -17.84 6.79
CA LEU A 117 6.25 -18.20 6.10
C LEU A 117 7.45 -17.85 6.99
N PRO A 118 8.51 -18.68 7.02
CA PRO A 118 9.69 -18.38 7.80
C PRO A 118 10.31 -17.05 7.34
N PRO A 119 10.97 -16.31 8.25
CA PRO A 119 11.71 -15.10 7.89
C PRO A 119 12.66 -15.35 6.74
N LEU A 120 12.68 -14.44 5.78
CA LEU A 120 13.64 -14.44 4.67
C LEU A 120 14.62 -13.29 4.91
N ASP A 121 15.92 -13.57 4.83
CA ASP A 121 16.91 -12.50 4.81
C ASP A 121 17.01 -11.92 3.39
N PRO A 122 16.46 -10.72 3.14
CA PRO A 122 16.42 -10.14 1.81
C PRO A 122 17.80 -9.85 1.24
N PHE A 123 18.83 -9.67 2.05
CA PHE A 123 20.16 -9.26 1.56
C PHE A 123 21.09 -10.45 1.29
N LEU A 124 20.63 -11.67 1.60
CA LEU A 124 21.31 -12.93 1.29
C LEU A 124 20.48 -13.80 0.33
N SER A 125 19.31 -13.33 -0.08
CA SER A 125 18.40 -14.07 -0.96
C SER A 125 18.44 -13.53 -2.37
N GLU A 126 18.17 -14.40 -3.34
CA GLU A 126 18.00 -13.98 -4.72
C GLU A 126 16.77 -13.09 -4.88
N ALA A 127 16.89 -12.12 -5.77
CA ALA A 127 15.82 -11.15 -6.02
C ALA A 127 14.52 -11.81 -6.52
N GLU A 128 14.63 -12.91 -7.27
CA GLU A 128 13.49 -13.71 -7.72
C GLU A 128 12.73 -14.30 -6.53
N SER A 129 13.43 -14.91 -5.55
CA SER A 129 12.79 -15.46 -4.34
C SER A 129 12.07 -14.39 -3.51
N ILE A 130 12.57 -13.15 -3.50
CA ILE A 130 11.90 -12.02 -2.86
C ILE A 130 10.64 -11.64 -3.63
N ALA A 131 10.71 -11.54 -4.96
CA ALA A 131 9.57 -11.22 -5.82
C ALA A 131 8.48 -12.29 -5.73
N GLU A 132 8.85 -13.58 -5.77
CA GLU A 132 7.94 -14.72 -5.56
C GLU A 132 7.24 -14.64 -4.21
N ARG A 133 7.96 -14.32 -3.14
CA ARG A 133 7.37 -14.15 -1.81
C ARG A 133 6.37 -12.99 -1.76
N ILE A 134 6.70 -11.86 -2.38
CA ILE A 134 5.80 -10.69 -2.48
C ILE A 134 4.56 -11.04 -3.31
N ALA A 135 4.71 -11.80 -4.41
CA ALA A 135 3.60 -12.28 -5.24
C ALA A 135 2.70 -13.25 -4.47
N ALA A 136 3.29 -14.25 -3.82
CA ALA A 136 2.60 -15.27 -3.05
C ALA A 136 1.76 -14.67 -1.90
N ALA A 137 2.20 -13.56 -1.32
CA ALA A 137 1.49 -12.84 -0.27
C ALA A 137 0.41 -11.87 -0.75
N GLY A 138 0.25 -11.71 -2.07
CA GLY A 138 -0.77 -10.85 -2.65
C GLY A 138 -0.50 -9.36 -2.48
N ILE A 139 0.75 -8.93 -2.35
CA ILE A 139 1.05 -7.51 -2.15
C ILE A 139 0.70 -6.71 -3.42
N VAL A 140 -0.14 -5.70 -3.26
CA VAL A 140 -0.54 -4.77 -4.32
C VAL A 140 -0.17 -3.32 -3.96
N GLY A 141 -0.15 -2.44 -4.95
CA GLY A 141 0.12 -1.02 -4.78
C GLY A 141 -0.94 -0.32 -3.93
N MET A 142 -0.60 0.09 -2.71
CA MET A 142 -1.55 0.64 -1.75
C MET A 142 -1.79 2.15 -1.90
N GLY A 143 -1.11 2.82 -2.83
CA GLY A 143 -1.32 4.23 -3.14
C GLY A 143 -2.53 4.55 -4.03
N GLY A 144 -3.22 3.55 -4.59
CA GLY A 144 -4.52 3.75 -5.26
C GLY A 144 -4.75 2.97 -6.55
N ALA A 145 -3.73 2.77 -7.38
CA ALA A 145 -3.87 2.03 -8.65
C ALA A 145 -3.96 0.50 -8.46
N VAL A 146 -3.56 0.00 -7.30
CA VAL A 146 -3.63 -1.40 -6.91
C VAL A 146 -3.02 -2.37 -7.93
N PHE A 147 -1.88 -1.97 -8.50
CA PHE A 147 -1.07 -2.80 -9.38
C PHE A 147 -0.27 -3.82 -8.54
N PRO A 148 -0.19 -5.11 -8.91
CA PRO A 148 0.60 -6.10 -8.15
C PRO A 148 2.04 -5.67 -7.96
N ALA A 149 2.55 -5.74 -6.73
CA ALA A 149 3.87 -5.22 -6.40
C ALA A 149 4.98 -6.05 -7.07
N ALA A 150 4.84 -7.38 -7.11
CA ALA A 150 5.80 -8.26 -7.78
C ALA A 150 5.93 -7.96 -9.28
N GLU A 151 4.81 -7.73 -9.98
CA GLU A 151 4.82 -7.33 -11.40
C GLU A 151 5.58 -6.02 -11.64
N LYS A 152 5.54 -5.07 -10.69
CA LYS A 152 6.39 -3.87 -10.78
C LYS A 152 7.87 -4.21 -10.64
N LEU A 153 8.24 -5.18 -9.81
CA LEU A 153 9.64 -5.57 -9.62
C LEU A 153 10.22 -6.20 -10.89
N GLU A 154 9.41 -6.94 -11.64
CA GLU A 154 9.81 -7.56 -12.90
C GLU A 154 10.13 -6.54 -14.01
N LEU A 155 9.67 -5.28 -13.88
CA LEU A 155 10.02 -4.21 -14.82
C LEU A 155 11.52 -3.95 -14.91
N ARG A 156 12.32 -4.38 -13.92
CA ARG A 156 13.80 -4.33 -13.97
C ARG A 156 14.41 -5.15 -15.12
N SER A 157 13.69 -6.16 -15.63
CA SER A 157 14.14 -6.96 -16.77
C SER A 157 13.86 -6.28 -18.11
N ILE A 158 13.00 -5.25 -18.11
CA ILE A 158 12.51 -4.55 -19.30
C ILE A 158 13.16 -3.15 -19.40
N TYR A 159 13.37 -2.50 -18.26
CA TYR A 159 13.85 -1.12 -18.17
C TYR A 159 15.16 -1.03 -17.38
N ASP A 160 16.06 -0.14 -17.82
CA ASP A 160 17.26 0.22 -17.07
C ASP A 160 16.88 1.15 -15.91
N LEU A 161 16.55 0.54 -14.76
CA LEU A 161 16.13 1.26 -13.56
C LEU A 161 17.35 1.73 -12.77
N HIS A 162 17.33 2.97 -12.30
CA HIS A 162 18.42 3.53 -11.48
C HIS A 162 17.94 4.11 -10.14
N THR A 163 16.66 4.50 -10.02
CA THR A 163 16.09 5.13 -8.83
C THR A 163 14.78 4.48 -8.42
N LEU A 164 14.68 4.12 -7.14
CA LEU A 164 13.41 3.84 -6.47
C LEU A 164 12.92 5.11 -5.77
N VAL A 165 11.67 5.51 -6.05
CA VAL A 165 10.96 6.54 -5.30
C VAL A 165 9.92 5.89 -4.39
N ILE A 166 9.98 6.21 -3.11
CA ILE A 166 8.92 5.90 -2.15
C ILE A 166 8.07 7.16 -1.97
N ASN A 167 6.83 7.09 -2.42
CA ASN A 167 5.86 8.17 -2.37
C ASN A 167 5.14 8.18 -1.01
N GLY A 168 5.47 9.17 -0.18
CA GLY A 168 4.75 9.55 1.03
C GLY A 168 4.02 10.89 0.88
N ALA A 169 3.82 11.37 -0.34
CA ALA A 169 3.07 12.59 -0.63
C ALA A 169 1.57 12.31 -0.63
N GLU A 170 0.95 12.48 0.52
CA GLU A 170 -0.50 12.32 0.74
C GLU A 170 -1.20 13.68 0.64
N CYS A 171 -1.46 14.11 -0.59
CA CYS A 171 -1.95 15.45 -0.94
C CYS A 171 -3.49 15.56 -0.96
N GLU A 172 -4.19 14.44 -0.82
CA GLU A 172 -5.65 14.36 -0.77
C GLU A 172 -6.19 14.97 0.54
N PRO A 173 -7.30 15.73 0.48
CA PRO A 173 -8.00 16.18 1.68
C PRO A 173 -8.45 15.01 2.57
N TYR A 174 -8.54 15.25 3.86
CA TYR A 174 -8.90 14.32 4.94
C TYR A 174 -7.95 13.16 5.21
N LEU A 175 -7.31 12.57 4.20
CA LEU A 175 -6.41 11.43 4.40
C LEU A 175 -5.27 11.82 5.36
N THR A 176 -4.95 10.93 6.30
CA THR A 176 -3.78 11.05 7.20
C THR A 176 -3.09 9.70 7.41
N THR A 177 -3.48 8.68 6.65
CA THR A 177 -3.08 7.29 6.83
C THR A 177 -1.58 7.10 6.59
N ASP A 178 -1.05 7.71 5.52
CA ASP A 178 0.37 7.60 5.16
C ASP A 178 1.24 8.46 6.08
N ASP A 179 0.73 9.63 6.50
CA ASP A 179 1.38 10.46 7.53
C ASP A 179 1.56 9.69 8.84
N ARG A 180 0.48 9.08 9.33
CA ARG A 180 0.53 8.27 10.56
C ARG A 180 1.42 7.05 10.40
N LEU A 181 1.33 6.35 9.28
CA LEU A 181 2.18 5.19 9.03
C LEU A 181 3.67 5.55 9.05
N MET A 182 4.07 6.65 8.38
CA MET A 182 5.46 7.12 8.38
C MET A 182 5.95 7.51 9.78
N ARG A 183 5.07 8.04 10.64
CA ARG A 183 5.43 8.42 12.01
C ARG A 183 5.57 7.21 12.94
N GLU A 184 4.68 6.24 12.80
CA GLU A 184 4.54 5.13 13.74
C GLU A 184 5.34 3.88 13.32
N ARG A 185 5.64 3.72 12.03
CA ARG A 185 6.29 2.53 11.46
C ARG A 185 7.44 2.88 10.51
N ALA A 186 8.17 3.96 10.80
CA ALA A 186 9.26 4.48 9.98
C ALA A 186 10.30 3.41 9.63
N GLU A 187 10.81 2.69 10.64
CA GLU A 187 11.85 1.67 10.47
C GLU A 187 11.42 0.55 9.51
N ALA A 188 10.18 0.08 9.64
CA ALA A 188 9.60 -0.92 8.75
C ALA A 188 9.47 -0.41 7.30
N ILE A 189 9.09 0.86 7.10
CA ILE A 189 9.05 1.48 5.77
C ILE A 189 10.46 1.59 5.17
N ILE A 190 11.45 2.01 5.96
CA ILE A 190 12.85 2.11 5.52
C ILE A 190 13.40 0.73 5.14
N ASP A 191 13.19 -0.30 5.96
CA ASP A 191 13.61 -1.66 5.64
C ASP A 191 12.90 -2.18 4.37
N GLY A 192 11.59 -2.00 4.26
CA GLY A 192 10.82 -2.34 3.07
C GLY A 192 11.32 -1.65 1.80
N ALA A 193 11.65 -0.35 1.88
CA ALA A 193 12.24 0.39 0.77
C ALA A 193 13.62 -0.17 0.36
N ARG A 194 14.44 -0.57 1.34
CA ARG A 194 15.75 -1.19 1.09
C ARG A 194 15.61 -2.58 0.44
N ILE A 195 14.62 -3.37 0.86
CA ILE A 195 14.29 -4.65 0.25
C ILE A 195 13.92 -4.44 -1.21
N ILE A 196 12.95 -3.57 -1.50
CA ILE A 196 12.52 -3.26 -2.86
C ILE A 196 13.71 -2.78 -3.71
N ARG A 197 14.55 -1.88 -3.18
CA ARG A 197 15.75 -1.39 -3.86
C ARG A 197 16.70 -2.54 -4.21
N HIS A 198 16.96 -3.43 -3.26
CA HIS A 198 17.83 -4.59 -3.47
C HIS A 198 17.26 -5.51 -4.55
N THR A 199 15.97 -5.84 -4.47
CA THR A 199 15.28 -6.66 -5.48
C THR A 199 15.34 -6.03 -6.87
N LEU A 200 15.18 -4.71 -6.98
CA LEU A 200 15.27 -4.01 -8.27
C LEU A 200 16.70 -3.87 -8.79
N GLY A 201 17.74 -4.02 -7.95
CA GLY A 201 19.13 -3.77 -8.32
C GLY A 201 19.47 -2.28 -8.51
N VAL A 202 18.65 -1.36 -8.01
CA VAL A 202 18.83 0.08 -8.20
C VAL A 202 19.75 0.70 -7.15
N LYS A 203 20.38 1.82 -7.49
CA LYS A 203 21.42 2.43 -6.64
C LYS A 203 20.85 3.33 -5.56
N THR A 204 19.78 4.06 -5.87
CA THR A 204 19.30 5.18 -5.06
C THR A 204 17.85 4.98 -4.64
N ILE A 205 17.54 5.35 -3.39
CA ILE A 205 16.19 5.48 -2.86
C ILE A 205 15.93 6.96 -2.57
N ILE A 206 14.80 7.48 -3.05
CA ILE A 206 14.29 8.80 -2.65
C ILE A 206 12.93 8.61 -2.00
N ILE A 207 12.78 9.00 -0.75
CA ILE A 207 11.49 9.01 -0.05
C ILE A 207 10.95 10.43 -0.05
N ALA A 208 9.91 10.66 -0.83
CA ALA A 208 9.34 11.99 -1.02
C ALA A 208 8.13 12.20 -0.10
N ILE A 209 8.20 13.23 0.74
CA ILE A 209 7.20 13.52 1.79
C ILE A 209 6.83 15.00 1.70
N GLU A 210 5.55 15.35 1.79
CA GLU A 210 5.15 16.77 1.73
C GLU A 210 5.71 17.56 2.93
N ALA A 211 6.17 18.79 2.67
CA ALA A 211 6.84 19.63 3.66
C ALA A 211 5.96 20.02 4.87
N ASN A 212 4.63 19.88 4.79
CA ASN A 212 3.72 20.10 5.91
C ASN A 212 3.60 18.91 6.88
N LYS A 213 4.41 17.85 6.72
CA LYS A 213 4.43 16.68 7.61
C LYS A 213 5.77 16.59 8.38
N PRO A 214 6.07 17.57 9.26
CA PRO A 214 7.37 17.64 9.93
C PRO A 214 7.67 16.42 10.82
N GLU A 215 6.64 15.83 11.44
CA GLU A 215 6.80 14.66 12.30
C GLU A 215 7.12 13.39 11.50
N ALA A 216 6.46 13.19 10.35
CA ALA A 216 6.80 12.10 9.43
C ALA A 216 8.22 12.28 8.86
N LEU A 217 8.57 13.51 8.43
CA LEU A 217 9.91 13.84 7.97
C LEU A 217 10.97 13.51 9.03
N ALA A 218 10.73 13.88 10.28
CA ALA A 218 11.65 13.63 11.39
C ALA A 218 11.80 12.12 11.69
N ALA A 219 10.68 11.38 11.77
CA ALA A 219 10.69 9.94 12.04
C ALA A 219 11.41 9.17 10.92
N MET A 220 11.08 9.48 9.65
CA MET A 220 11.69 8.84 8.49
C MET A 220 13.17 9.20 8.36
N ALA A 221 13.57 10.44 8.64
CA ALA A 221 14.98 10.84 8.64
C ALA A 221 15.78 10.17 9.76
N ALA A 222 15.18 9.97 10.93
CA ALA A 222 15.81 9.24 12.02
C ALA A 222 16.05 7.77 11.64
N ALA A 223 15.03 7.09 11.10
CA ALA A 223 15.12 5.70 10.65
C ALA A 223 16.06 5.51 9.45
N ALA A 224 16.27 6.55 8.63
CA ALA A 224 17.15 6.52 7.47
C ALA A 224 18.63 6.81 7.76
N ARG A 225 18.98 7.26 8.98
CA ARG A 225 20.26 7.90 9.30
C ARG A 225 21.49 7.09 8.88
N ASP A 226 21.44 5.77 8.99
CA ASP A 226 22.58 4.89 8.76
C ASP A 226 22.68 4.39 7.31
N PHE A 227 21.83 4.87 6.40
CA PHE A 227 21.75 4.40 5.02
C PHE A 227 22.16 5.48 4.02
N LEU A 228 23.38 5.38 3.50
CA LEU A 228 23.98 6.38 2.59
C LEU A 228 23.26 6.53 1.24
N ASN A 229 22.52 5.51 0.80
CA ASN A 229 21.89 5.43 -0.52
C ASN A 229 20.40 5.79 -0.47
N LEU A 230 19.95 6.42 0.62
CA LEU A 230 18.56 6.75 0.88
C LEU A 230 18.47 8.23 1.27
N GLU A 231 17.66 8.99 0.53
CA GLU A 231 17.39 10.39 0.81
C GLU A 231 15.92 10.59 1.22
N ILE A 232 15.70 11.28 2.35
CA ILE A 232 14.37 11.81 2.69
C ILE A 232 14.25 13.20 2.07
N ARG A 233 13.24 13.40 1.25
CA ARG A 233 13.10 14.59 0.41
C ARG A 233 11.76 15.28 0.63
N PRO A 234 11.74 16.43 1.32
CA PRO A 234 10.56 17.28 1.38
C PRO A 234 10.11 17.70 -0.02
N VAL A 235 8.81 17.62 -0.32
CA VAL A 235 8.21 18.13 -1.57
C VAL A 235 7.13 19.17 -1.28
N ALA A 236 6.75 19.95 -2.29
CA ALA A 236 5.77 21.01 -2.12
C ALA A 236 4.37 20.46 -1.78
N VAL A 237 3.66 21.17 -0.89
CA VAL A 237 2.29 20.85 -0.49
C VAL A 237 1.34 21.32 -1.58
N ARG A 238 1.01 20.44 -2.51
CA ARG A 238 0.23 20.80 -3.70
C ARG A 238 -0.48 19.57 -4.22
N TYR A 239 -1.75 19.68 -4.58
CA TYR A 239 -2.42 18.61 -5.31
C TYR A 239 -2.19 18.77 -6.82
N PRO A 240 -1.79 17.73 -7.58
CA PRO A 240 -1.63 16.33 -7.19
C PRO A 240 -0.15 15.90 -7.06
N MET A 241 0.62 16.43 -6.09
CA MET A 241 2.04 16.08 -5.89
C MET A 241 2.25 14.57 -5.67
N GLY A 242 1.27 13.88 -5.08
CA GLY A 242 1.28 12.43 -4.92
C GLY A 242 1.12 11.63 -6.23
N SER A 243 0.76 12.26 -7.35
CA SER A 243 0.74 11.61 -8.66
C SER A 243 2.16 11.23 -9.09
N GLU A 244 2.38 9.97 -9.46
CA GLU A 244 3.72 9.47 -9.80
C GLU A 244 4.44 10.30 -10.87
N LYS A 245 3.72 10.80 -11.89
CA LYS A 245 4.29 11.65 -12.95
C LYS A 245 4.75 13.00 -12.42
N HIS A 246 3.91 13.65 -11.60
CA HIS A 246 4.22 14.95 -11.01
C HIS A 246 5.34 14.84 -9.98
N LEU A 247 5.32 13.78 -9.17
CA LEU A 247 6.34 13.51 -8.17
C LEU A 247 7.71 13.31 -8.84
N VAL A 248 7.78 12.46 -9.86
CA VAL A 248 9.02 12.21 -10.59
C VAL A 248 9.52 13.47 -11.29
N GLN A 249 8.63 14.26 -11.91
CA GLN A 249 9.01 15.54 -12.49
C GLN A 249 9.54 16.53 -11.44
N ALA A 250 8.91 16.62 -10.27
CA ALA A 250 9.37 17.50 -9.18
C ALA A 250 10.73 17.09 -8.62
N LEU A 251 11.01 15.79 -8.58
CA LEU A 251 12.27 15.24 -8.06
C LEU A 251 13.41 15.30 -9.07
N THR A 252 13.14 15.02 -10.35
CA THR A 252 14.16 14.81 -11.39
C THR A 252 14.26 15.95 -12.40
N GLY A 253 13.20 16.75 -12.54
CA GLY A 253 13.06 17.76 -13.60
C GLY A 253 12.66 17.17 -14.97
N LEU A 254 12.55 15.84 -15.07
CA LEU A 254 12.20 15.14 -16.30
C LEU A 254 10.69 14.90 -16.36
N GLU A 255 10.09 15.25 -17.48
CA GLU A 255 8.68 14.97 -17.75
C GLU A 255 8.52 13.55 -18.29
N THR A 256 7.55 12.80 -17.75
CA THR A 256 7.23 11.46 -18.25
C THR A 256 6.70 11.57 -19.68
N PRO A 257 7.25 10.81 -20.65
CA PRO A 257 6.76 10.83 -22.03
C PRO A 257 5.26 10.55 -22.12
N ALA A 258 4.61 11.16 -23.11
CA ALA A 258 3.18 10.98 -23.33
C ALA A 258 2.82 9.48 -23.49
N GLY A 259 1.78 9.04 -22.78
CA GLY A 259 1.34 7.64 -22.78
C GLY A 259 2.24 6.66 -22.01
N GLN A 260 3.38 7.11 -21.45
CA GLN A 260 4.29 6.25 -20.71
C GLN A 260 4.19 6.43 -19.20
N LEU A 261 4.88 5.54 -18.48
CA LEU A 261 5.04 5.53 -17.03
C LEU A 261 6.46 5.98 -16.65
N PRO A 262 6.70 6.43 -15.41
CA PRO A 262 8.02 6.90 -14.99
C PRO A 262 9.18 5.88 -15.13
N VAL A 263 8.88 4.59 -15.23
CA VAL A 263 9.89 3.54 -15.49
C VAL A 263 10.64 3.75 -16.81
N ALA A 264 10.03 4.43 -17.78
CA ALA A 264 10.70 4.84 -19.02
C ALA A 264 11.83 5.87 -18.80
N LEU A 265 11.83 6.55 -17.66
CA LEU A 265 12.89 7.46 -17.21
C LEU A 265 13.87 6.77 -16.25
N GLY A 266 13.79 5.44 -16.09
CA GLY A 266 14.60 4.69 -15.12
C GLY A 266 14.17 4.87 -13.66
N VAL A 267 12.97 5.41 -13.42
CA VAL A 267 12.44 5.70 -12.08
C VAL A 267 11.20 4.85 -11.78
N LEU A 268 11.28 4.03 -10.73
CA LEU A 268 10.14 3.23 -10.27
C LEU A 268 9.55 3.81 -8.99
N VAL A 269 8.22 3.93 -8.93
CA VAL A 269 7.51 4.51 -7.78
C VAL A 269 6.68 3.46 -7.03
N HIS A 270 6.91 3.34 -5.72
CA HIS A 270 6.05 2.64 -4.76
C HIS A 270 5.52 3.60 -3.69
N ASN A 271 4.40 3.27 -3.06
CA ASN A 271 3.87 4.04 -1.93
C ASN A 271 4.46 3.54 -0.60
N VAL A 272 4.49 4.40 0.42
CA VAL A 272 5.00 4.07 1.77
C VAL A 272 4.31 2.86 2.39
N ALA A 273 2.99 2.71 2.23
CA ALA A 273 2.28 1.53 2.71
C ALA A 273 2.73 0.28 1.97
N THR A 274 2.97 0.35 0.66
CA THR A 274 3.49 -0.82 -0.09
C THR A 274 4.87 -1.22 0.38
N ALA A 275 5.76 -0.27 0.67
CA ALA A 275 7.07 -0.58 1.26
C ALA A 275 6.92 -1.26 2.63
N HIS A 276 6.05 -0.75 3.51
CA HIS A 276 5.74 -1.40 4.78
C HIS A 276 5.20 -2.83 4.60
N ALA A 277 4.28 -3.08 3.66
CA ALA A 277 3.78 -4.43 3.42
C ALA A 277 4.84 -5.39 2.87
N VAL A 278 5.79 -4.89 2.06
CA VAL A 278 6.95 -5.67 1.61
C VAL A 278 7.83 -6.07 2.80
N HIS A 279 8.05 -5.17 3.76
CA HIS A 279 8.74 -5.50 5.01
C HIS A 279 8.01 -6.62 5.76
N GLU A 280 6.70 -6.48 5.99
CA GLU A 280 5.90 -7.45 6.75
C GLU A 280 5.94 -8.86 6.15
N VAL A 281 5.83 -8.99 4.82
CA VAL A 281 5.88 -10.32 4.17
C VAL A 281 7.29 -10.90 4.17
N VAL A 282 8.31 -10.09 3.86
CA VAL A 282 9.68 -10.61 3.73
C VAL A 282 10.25 -10.99 5.09
N ARG A 283 10.07 -10.14 6.10
CA ARG A 283 10.61 -10.37 7.44
C ARG A 283 9.76 -11.34 8.27
N PHE A 284 8.44 -11.31 8.13
CA PHE A 284 7.53 -12.03 9.03
C PHE A 284 6.58 -12.99 8.33
N GLY A 285 6.62 -13.08 7.00
CA GLY A 285 5.75 -13.99 6.25
C GLY A 285 4.27 -13.63 6.30
N LYS A 286 3.92 -12.39 6.68
CA LYS A 286 2.53 -11.95 6.81
C LYS A 286 1.95 -11.55 5.44
N PRO A 287 0.87 -12.19 4.97
CA PRO A 287 0.22 -11.81 3.73
C PRO A 287 -0.57 -10.50 3.87
N LEU A 288 -0.89 -9.86 2.75
CA LEU A 288 -1.68 -8.64 2.74
C LEU A 288 -3.14 -8.95 3.11
N THR A 289 -3.50 -8.64 4.36
CA THR A 289 -4.81 -8.96 4.96
C THR A 289 -5.48 -7.75 5.59
N SER A 290 -4.72 -6.68 5.86
CA SER A 290 -5.21 -5.42 6.40
C SER A 290 -4.63 -4.23 5.64
N ARG A 291 -5.26 -3.07 5.81
CA ARG A 291 -4.71 -1.77 5.40
C ARG A 291 -5.17 -0.67 6.35
N ILE A 292 -4.43 0.42 6.38
CA ILE A 292 -4.79 1.58 7.20
C ILE A 292 -5.71 2.52 6.39
N ILE A 293 -6.80 2.95 7.02
CA ILE A 293 -7.83 3.83 6.45
C ILE A 293 -8.07 5.00 7.40
N THR A 294 -8.11 6.22 6.86
CA THR A 294 -8.58 7.39 7.61
C THR A 294 -10.11 7.50 7.47
N VAL A 295 -10.82 7.53 8.59
CA VAL A 295 -12.26 7.77 8.66
C VAL A 295 -12.48 9.17 9.23
N SER A 296 -12.99 10.09 8.41
CA SER A 296 -13.16 11.51 8.75
C SER A 296 -14.29 12.13 7.92
N GLY A 297 -14.61 13.40 8.17
CA GLY A 297 -15.68 14.14 7.49
C GLY A 297 -16.78 14.62 8.43
N GLY A 298 -17.62 15.54 7.95
CA GLY A 298 -18.63 16.21 8.77
C GLY A 298 -19.69 15.30 9.38
N ALA A 299 -19.92 14.12 8.77
CA ALA A 299 -20.85 13.12 9.28
C ALA A 299 -20.24 12.24 10.40
N ILE A 300 -18.91 12.11 10.45
CA ILE A 300 -18.22 11.23 11.39
C ILE A 300 -18.05 11.94 12.74
N ARG A 301 -18.53 11.33 13.84
CA ARG A 301 -18.41 11.90 15.19
C ARG A 301 -17.04 11.64 15.83
N HIS A 302 -16.53 10.42 15.68
CA HIS A 302 -15.28 9.93 16.23
C HIS A 302 -14.31 9.61 15.09
N PRO A 303 -13.69 10.63 14.46
CA PRO A 303 -12.75 10.42 13.37
C PRO A 303 -11.53 9.63 13.86
N ALA A 304 -10.94 8.79 13.01
CA ALA A 304 -9.87 7.88 13.39
C ALA A 304 -8.98 7.48 12.20
N ASN A 305 -7.76 6.99 12.49
CA ASN A 305 -6.96 6.20 11.56
C ASN A 305 -7.04 4.75 12.00
N LEU A 306 -7.60 3.89 11.17
CA LEU A 306 -7.91 2.51 11.53
C LEU A 306 -7.10 1.54 10.68
N GLU A 307 -6.46 0.56 11.31
CA GLU A 307 -6.02 -0.66 10.63
C GLU A 307 -7.22 -1.58 10.45
N VAL A 308 -7.62 -1.78 9.20
CA VAL A 308 -8.87 -2.41 8.78
C VAL A 308 -8.58 -3.68 7.99
N LEU A 309 -9.26 -4.78 8.31
CA LEU A 309 -9.22 -6.00 7.52
C LEU A 309 -9.78 -5.78 6.12
N ILE A 310 -9.10 -6.34 5.12
CA ILE A 310 -9.54 -6.28 3.72
C ILE A 310 -10.93 -6.90 3.59
N GLY A 311 -11.85 -6.19 2.94
CA GLY A 311 -13.24 -6.61 2.79
C GLY A 311 -14.17 -6.16 3.92
N THR A 312 -13.68 -5.40 4.91
CA THR A 312 -14.55 -4.72 5.88
C THR A 312 -15.50 -3.76 5.17
N PRO A 313 -16.82 -3.84 5.41
CA PRO A 313 -17.78 -2.90 4.84
C PRO A 313 -17.49 -1.45 5.27
N ILE A 314 -17.55 -0.51 4.33
CA ILE A 314 -17.43 0.93 4.65
C ILE A 314 -18.50 1.36 5.66
N ARG A 315 -19.73 0.82 5.56
CA ARG A 315 -20.80 1.06 6.54
C ARG A 315 -20.39 0.75 7.98
N HIS A 316 -19.61 -0.32 8.17
CA HIS A 316 -19.15 -0.73 9.50
C HIS A 316 -18.16 0.30 10.07
N LEU A 317 -17.25 0.80 9.24
CA LEU A 317 -16.29 1.84 9.63
C LEU A 317 -16.96 3.18 9.99
N VAL A 318 -18.00 3.52 9.25
CA VAL A 318 -18.88 4.69 9.48
C VAL A 318 -19.60 4.54 10.82
N GLU A 319 -20.23 3.38 11.07
CA GLU A 319 -20.94 3.06 12.30
C GLU A 319 -20.04 3.10 13.56
N ILE A 320 -18.87 2.45 13.55
CA ILE A 320 -17.95 2.44 14.71
C ILE A 320 -17.38 3.83 15.02
N CYS A 321 -17.28 4.70 14.00
CA CYS A 321 -16.84 6.08 14.15
C CYS A 321 -18.01 7.04 14.45
N GLY A 322 -19.20 6.52 14.71
CA GLY A 322 -20.36 7.26 15.19
C GLY A 322 -21.04 8.14 14.13
N GLY A 323 -20.95 7.80 12.84
CA GLY A 323 -21.75 8.48 11.82
C GLY A 323 -21.62 7.90 10.44
#